data_AF-A0A6J7I8G0-F1
#
_entry.id   AF-A0A6J7I8G0-F1
#
_cell.length_a   1.000
_cell.length_b   1.000
_cell.length_c   1.000
_cell.angle_alpha   90.00
_cell.angle_beta   90.00
_cell.angle_gamma   90.00
#
_symmetry.space_group_name_H-M   'P 1'
#
loop_
_entity.id
_entity.type
_entity.pdbx_description
1 polymer ?
#
loop_
_entity_poly.entity_id
_entity_poly.type
_entity_poly.pdbx_seq_one_letter_code
_entity_poly.pdbx_strand_id
1 'polypeptide(L)'
;MKRIVDRFSALPRSVAIAAGVLLLAALGGTSYALVTIPKESVGPGELKLDAVTRPRIRDGAVTGPKIRNGTIELVMASSDGTFQVLDIAAATGPTRPEIPSMIVTVTRVG
;
A
#
# COMPACT_ATOMS: atom_id res chain seq x y z
N MET A 1 10.90 34.69 26.26
CA MET A 1 11.94 33.96 25.50
C MET A 1 13.37 34.31 25.95
N LYS A 2 13.72 35.58 26.21
CA LYS A 2 15.09 35.98 26.65
C LYS A 2 15.67 35.14 27.81
N ARG A 3 14.91 34.92 28.89
CA ARG A 3 15.35 34.19 30.10
C ARG A 3 15.86 32.77 29.86
N ILE A 4 15.43 32.11 28.79
CA ILE A 4 15.88 30.75 28.46
C ILE A 4 17.19 30.81 27.66
N VAL A 5 17.28 31.72 26.69
CA VAL A 5 18.50 31.90 25.86
C VAL A 5 19.66 32.41 26.73
N ASP A 6 19.37 33.28 27.70
CA ASP A 6 20.36 33.79 28.67
C ASP A 6 20.91 32.68 29.60
N ARG A 7 20.14 31.61 29.83
CA ARG A 7 20.56 30.45 30.62
C ARG A 7 21.46 29.51 29.83
N PHE A 8 21.26 29.43 28.52
CA PHE A 8 22.11 28.66 27.62
C PHE A 8 23.44 29.36 27.30
N SER A 9 23.45 30.69 27.18
CA SER A 9 24.68 31.45 26.92
C SER A 9 25.60 31.57 28.13
N ALA A 10 25.10 31.32 29.34
CA ALA A 10 25.87 31.31 30.58
C ALA A 10 26.55 29.95 30.89
N LEU A 11 26.40 28.94 30.01
CA LEU A 11 27.00 27.62 30.21
C LEU A 11 28.51 27.63 29.86
N PRO A 12 29.36 26.88 30.58
CA PRO A 12 30.76 26.70 30.19
C PRO A 12 30.85 26.04 28.80
N ARG A 13 31.84 26.42 27.99
CA ARG A 13 31.95 26.02 26.57
C ARG A 13 31.94 24.50 26.35
N SER A 14 32.48 23.73 27.29
CA SER A 14 32.44 22.26 27.26
C SER A 14 31.02 21.70 27.29
N VAL A 15 30.14 22.30 28.10
CA VAL A 15 28.73 21.91 28.22
C VAL A 15 27.94 22.31 26.99
N ALA A 16 28.25 23.46 26.38
CA ALA A 16 27.60 23.88 25.13
C ALA A 16 27.89 22.90 23.97
N ILE A 17 29.14 22.43 23.85
CA ILE A 17 29.53 21.43 22.85
C ILE A 17 28.85 20.09 23.14
N ALA A 18 28.89 19.62 24.39
CA ALA A 18 28.24 18.38 24.79
C ALA A 18 26.71 18.42 24.55
N ALA A 19 26.06 19.55 24.85
CA ALA A 19 24.64 19.75 24.59
C ALA A 19 24.32 19.74 23.10
N GLY A 20 25.17 20.32 22.25
CA GLY A 20 25.01 20.27 20.79
C GLY A 20 25.10 18.84 20.23
N VAL A 21 26.08 18.05 20.69
CA VAL A 21 26.24 16.65 20.30
C VAL A 21 25.07 15.80 20.81
N LEU A 22 24.65 16.01 22.05
CA LEU A 22 23.52 15.31 22.65
C LEU A 22 22.21 15.66 21.94
N LEU A 23 22.00 16.92 21.58
CA LEU A 23 20.82 17.36 20.83
C LEU A 23 20.79 16.73 19.44
N LEU A 24 21.95 16.67 18.76
CA LEU A 24 22.05 16.00 17.47
C LEU A 24 21.78 14.49 17.57
N ALA A 25 22.30 13.83 18.61
CA ALA A 25 22.03 12.42 18.88
C ALA A 25 20.55 12.16 19.23
N ALA A 26 19.94 13.03 20.04
CA ALA A 26 18.54 12.93 20.45
C ALA A 26 17.56 13.17 19.30
N LEU A 27 17.88 14.08 18.36
CA LEU A 27 17.09 14.29 17.13
C LEU A 27 17.40 13.23 16.05
N GLY A 28 18.62 12.70 16.02
CA GLY A 28 19.08 11.75 14.99
C GLY A 28 18.48 10.35 15.10
N GLY A 29 18.04 9.93 16.28
CA GLY A 29 17.50 8.58 16.52
C GLY A 29 16.24 8.22 15.74
N THR A 30 15.43 9.21 15.33
CA THR A 30 14.18 8.98 14.57
C THR A 30 14.37 8.98 13.06
N SER A 31 15.50 9.49 12.56
CA SER A 31 15.73 9.66 11.12
C SER A 31 16.19 8.36 10.42
N TYR A 32 16.77 7.41 11.15
CA TYR A 32 17.30 6.18 10.54
C TYR A 32 16.19 5.26 10.00
N ALA A 33 15.02 5.24 10.66
CA ALA A 33 13.87 4.44 10.22
C ALA A 33 13.17 4.98 8.96
N LEU A 34 13.35 6.28 8.63
CA LEU A 34 12.71 6.91 7.47
C LEU A 34 13.63 6.94 6.24
N VAL A 35 14.95 6.94 6.44
CA VAL A 35 15.92 7.12 5.34
C VAL A 35 16.41 5.78 4.76
N THR A 36 16.32 4.66 5.50
CA THR A 36 17.05 3.43 5.14
C THR A 36 16.20 2.19 4.90
N ILE A 37 14.88 2.29 4.69
CA ILE A 37 14.13 1.13 4.21
C ILE A 37 14.17 1.16 2.68
N PRO A 38 14.93 0.25 2.03
CA PRO A 38 14.90 0.15 0.58
C PRO A 38 13.45 -0.07 0.12
N LYS A 39 13.14 0.38 -1.10
CA LYS A 39 11.83 0.08 -1.70
C LYS A 39 11.61 -1.44 -1.64
N GLU A 40 10.40 -1.86 -1.29
CA GLU A 40 10.01 -3.28 -1.19
C GLU A 40 10.63 -4.05 -0.01
N SER A 41 11.23 -3.37 0.96
CA SER A 41 11.85 -4.05 2.12
C SER A 41 10.92 -4.32 3.30
N VAL A 42 9.60 -4.15 3.12
CA VAL A 42 8.61 -4.56 4.12
C VAL A 42 8.17 -6.00 3.89
N GLY A 43 8.79 -6.91 4.64
CA GLY A 43 8.49 -8.34 4.57
C GLY A 43 7.24 -8.74 5.39
N PRO A 44 6.71 -9.96 5.18
CA PRO A 44 5.58 -10.47 5.96
C PRO A 44 5.82 -10.50 7.47
N GLY A 45 7.07 -10.71 7.91
CA GLY A 45 7.45 -10.74 9.32
C GLY A 45 7.47 -9.37 10.00
N GLU A 46 7.44 -8.29 9.22
CA GLU A 46 7.42 -6.91 9.74
C GLU A 46 6.00 -6.37 9.87
N LEU A 47 5.02 -7.07 9.29
CA LEU A 47 3.61 -6.72 9.36
C LEU A 47 2.97 -7.51 10.49
N LYS A 48 2.46 -6.79 11.50
CA LYS A 48 1.58 -7.39 12.50
C LYS A 48 0.29 -7.90 11.83
N LEU A 49 -0.33 -8.93 12.40
CA LEU A 49 -1.66 -9.37 12.00
C LEU A 49 -2.63 -8.17 11.98
N ASP A 50 -3.44 -8.08 10.92
CA ASP A 50 -4.39 -6.99 10.67
C ASP A 50 -3.77 -5.58 10.53
N ALA A 51 -2.47 -5.47 10.29
CA ALA A 51 -1.84 -4.16 10.06
C ALA A 51 -2.34 -3.49 8.76
N VAL A 52 -2.67 -4.29 7.74
CA VAL A 52 -3.13 -3.83 6.43
C VAL A 52 -4.66 -3.91 6.36
N THR A 53 -5.32 -2.84 6.80
CA THR A 53 -6.78 -2.69 6.76
C THR A 53 -7.22 -1.76 5.63
N ARG A 54 -8.51 -1.78 5.26
CA ARG A 54 -9.09 -0.95 4.19
C ARG A 54 -8.66 0.54 4.25
N PRO A 55 -8.72 1.25 5.40
CA PRO A 55 -8.31 2.66 5.45
C PRO A 55 -6.80 2.89 5.26
N ARG A 56 -5.98 1.83 5.38
CA ARG A 56 -4.53 1.88 5.20
C ARG A 56 -4.12 1.67 3.74
N ILE A 57 -5.05 1.27 2.89
CA ILE A 57 -4.83 1.09 1.44
C ILE A 57 -5.39 2.32 0.74
N ARG A 58 -4.53 3.09 0.07
CA ARG A 58 -4.98 4.22 -0.75
C ARG A 58 -5.69 3.73 -2.01
N ASP A 59 -6.64 4.51 -2.50
CA ASP A 59 -7.29 4.25 -3.78
C ASP A 59 -6.25 4.08 -4.91
N GLY A 60 -6.43 3.04 -5.73
CA GLY A 60 -5.50 2.68 -6.80
C GLY A 60 -4.14 2.13 -6.34
N ALA A 61 -3.94 1.86 -5.04
CA ALA A 61 -2.70 1.27 -4.55
C ALA A 61 -2.52 -0.19 -5.03
N VAL A 62 -3.61 -0.94 -5.13
CA VAL A 62 -3.64 -2.33 -5.63
C VAL A 62 -4.26 -2.33 -7.03
N THR A 63 -3.44 -2.61 -8.04
CA THR A 63 -3.85 -2.67 -9.45
C THR A 63 -3.54 -4.05 -10.03
N GLY A 64 -4.25 -4.48 -11.07
CA GLY A 64 -4.07 -5.80 -11.69
C GLY A 64 -2.60 -6.21 -11.92
N PRO A 65 -1.75 -5.36 -12.50
CA PRO A 65 -0.33 -5.68 -12.71
C PRO A 65 0.50 -5.91 -11.43
N LYS A 66 0.04 -5.42 -10.27
CA LYS A 66 0.70 -5.61 -8.97
C LYS A 66 0.32 -6.93 -8.30
N ILE A 67 -0.67 -7.62 -8.84
CA ILE A 67 -1.18 -8.87 -8.31
C ILE A 67 -0.62 -10.01 -9.15
N ARG A 68 0.08 -10.94 -8.51
CA ARG A 68 0.55 -12.15 -9.17
C ARG A 68 -0.65 -13.06 -9.48
N ASN A 69 -0.64 -13.67 -10.67
CA ASN A 69 -1.71 -14.58 -11.08
C ASN A 69 -1.85 -15.74 -10.08
N GLY A 70 -3.09 -16.12 -9.76
CA GLY A 70 -3.38 -17.20 -8.80
C GLY A 70 -3.13 -16.87 -7.31
N THR A 71 -2.81 -15.61 -6.96
CA THR A 71 -2.61 -15.21 -5.54
C THR A 71 -3.91 -14.73 -4.87
N ILE A 72 -4.94 -14.41 -5.65
CA ILE A 72 -6.27 -14.11 -5.12
C ILE A 72 -7.07 -15.41 -5.14
N GLU A 73 -7.43 -15.89 -3.95
CA GLU A 73 -8.51 -16.87 -3.82
C GLU A 73 -9.82 -16.11 -3.96
N LEU A 74 -10.67 -16.57 -4.87
CA LEU A 74 -11.99 -16.00 -5.12
C LEU A 74 -12.93 -16.43 -3.98
N VAL A 75 -12.65 -15.99 -2.75
CA VAL A 75 -13.56 -16.13 -1.62
C VAL A 75 -14.68 -15.12 -1.82
N MET A 76 -15.62 -15.49 -2.69
CA MET A 76 -16.96 -14.93 -2.88
C MET A 76 -17.09 -13.42 -2.58
N ALA A 77 -16.67 -12.59 -3.52
CA ALA A 77 -16.97 -11.15 -3.50
C ALA A 77 -18.40 -10.83 -3.99
N SER A 78 -19.36 -11.70 -3.71
CA SER A 78 -20.80 -11.44 -3.84
C SER A 78 -21.51 -12.50 -3.01
N SER A 79 -22.40 -12.10 -2.09
CA SER A 79 -23.33 -13.02 -1.43
C SER A 79 -24.19 -13.81 -2.43
N ASP A 80 -24.18 -13.40 -3.70
CA ASP A 80 -25.10 -13.86 -4.74
C ASP A 80 -24.35 -14.51 -5.92
N GLY A 81 -23.02 -14.73 -5.82
CA GLY A 81 -22.22 -15.44 -6.83
C GLY A 81 -22.20 -14.81 -8.22
N THR A 82 -22.62 -13.55 -8.35
CA THR A 82 -22.83 -12.92 -9.65
C THR A 82 -21.60 -12.09 -10.04
N PHE A 83 -20.88 -12.57 -11.06
CA PHE A 83 -19.79 -11.84 -11.70
C PHE A 83 -20.36 -10.97 -12.82
N GLN A 84 -20.20 -9.65 -12.72
CA GLN A 84 -20.48 -8.79 -13.87
C GLN A 84 -19.32 -8.92 -14.87
N VAL A 85 -19.58 -9.68 -15.93
CA VAL A 85 -18.74 -9.77 -17.11
C VAL A 85 -18.91 -8.47 -17.90
N LEU A 86 -18.35 -7.36 -17.38
CA LEU A 86 -18.56 -6.03 -17.95
C LEU A 86 -17.73 -5.78 -19.23
N ASP A 87 -16.84 -6.71 -19.62
CA ASP A 87 -15.92 -6.48 -20.74
C ASP A 87 -15.66 -7.70 -21.64
N ILE A 88 -16.61 -8.65 -21.75
CA ILE A 88 -16.70 -9.40 -23.02
C ILE A 88 -17.51 -8.54 -23.97
N ALA A 89 -16.93 -7.42 -24.38
CA ALA A 89 -17.30 -6.81 -25.65
C ALA A 89 -16.97 -7.86 -26.71
N ALA A 90 -17.98 -8.66 -27.06
CA ALA A 90 -17.93 -9.49 -28.25
C ALA A 90 -17.41 -8.59 -29.37
N ALA A 91 -16.23 -8.90 -29.90
CA ALA A 91 -15.73 -8.31 -31.13
C ALA A 91 -16.64 -8.80 -32.28
N THR A 92 -17.89 -8.33 -32.31
CA THR A 92 -18.80 -8.53 -33.42
C THR A 92 -18.61 -7.33 -34.35
N GLY A 93 -17.49 -7.35 -35.09
CA GLY A 93 -17.44 -6.64 -36.36
C GLY A 93 -18.29 -7.41 -37.39
N PRO A 94 -19.02 -6.74 -38.30
CA PRO A 94 -19.83 -7.43 -39.27
C PRO A 94 -18.90 -8.05 -40.32
N THR A 95 -19.01 -9.36 -40.58
CA THR A 95 -18.91 -10.01 -41.91
C THR A 95 -18.48 -11.47 -41.80
N ARG A 96 -19.44 -12.38 -41.61
CA ARG A 96 -19.56 -13.59 -42.43
C ARG A 96 -20.94 -14.22 -42.20
N PRO A 97 -21.65 -14.64 -43.26
CA PRO A 97 -22.88 -15.41 -43.06
C PRO A 97 -22.49 -16.81 -42.58
N GLU A 98 -23.28 -17.30 -41.60
CA GLU A 98 -23.36 -18.67 -41.11
C GLU A 98 -22.23 -19.16 -40.18
N ILE A 99 -22.30 -18.75 -38.90
CA ILE A 99 -21.99 -19.65 -37.79
C ILE A 99 -23.30 -19.82 -37.00
N PRO A 100 -23.83 -21.05 -36.81
CA PRO A 100 -25.01 -21.24 -35.98
C PRO A 100 -24.73 -20.74 -34.57
N SER A 101 -25.65 -19.94 -34.05
CA SER A 101 -25.58 -19.27 -32.75
C SER A 101 -25.27 -20.28 -31.63
N MET A 102 -24.01 -20.43 -31.24
CA MET A 102 -23.68 -21.08 -29.97
C MET A 102 -24.03 -20.09 -28.87
N ILE A 103 -25.28 -20.14 -28.41
CA ILE A 103 -25.73 -19.43 -27.21
C ILE A 103 -24.92 -19.99 -26.05
N VAL A 104 -24.05 -19.18 -25.46
CA VAL A 104 -23.41 -19.51 -24.18
C VAL A 104 -24.49 -19.39 -23.10
N THR A 105 -25.16 -20.49 -22.78
CA THR A 105 -26.08 -20.55 -21.65
C THR A 105 -25.29 -20.59 -20.35
N VAL A 106 -25.08 -19.42 -19.73
CA VAL A 106 -24.55 -19.35 -18.37
C VAL A 106 -25.64 -19.82 -17.42
N THR A 107 -25.66 -21.11 -17.13
CA THR A 107 -26.54 -21.65 -16.08
C THR A 107 -25.89 -21.36 -14.74
N ARG A 108 -26.57 -20.54 -13.91
CA ARG A 108 -26.25 -20.38 -12.49
C ARG A 108 -26.22 -21.77 -11.86
N VAL A 109 -25.03 -22.25 -11.49
CA VAL A 109 -24.92 -23.39 -10.59
C VAL A 109 -25.14 -22.84 -9.19
N GLY A 110 -26.24 -23.26 -8.56
CA GLY A 110 -26.56 -22.94 -7.17
C GLY A 110 -25.53 -23.49 -6.20
#